data_AF-A0A7Y3U4C1-F1
#
_entry.id   AF-A0A7Y3U4C1-F1
#
_cell.length_a   1.000
_cell.length_b   1.000
_cell.length_c   1.000
_cell.angle_alpha   90.00
_cell.angle_beta   90.00
_cell.angle_gamma   90.00
#
_symmetry.space_group_name_H-M   'P 1'
#
loop_
_entity.id
_entity.type
_entity.pdbx_description
1 polymer ?
#
loop_
_entity_poly.entity_id
_entity_poly.type
_entity_poly.pdbx_seq_one_letter_code
_entity_poly.pdbx_strand_id
1 'polypeptide(L)'
;MHHSAEKYFKAFIVAHDLEFEKIHNLISLLKICSKKEPVLSSLLSGCEFLNTSYIDTRYPVHWPTNYTKEKSLKAREVAVKIGETIKELLKRLVMFNQLFLSGITAGSIYALIALGFTIIYKTV
;
A
#
# COMPACT_ATOMS: atom_id res chain seq x y z
N MET A 1 16.33 5.46 4.89
CA MET A 1 14.87 5.57 5.17
C MET A 1 14.06 5.77 3.90
N HIS A 2 14.44 6.68 3.01
CA HIS A 2 13.81 6.90 1.69
C HIS A 2 13.51 5.62 0.89
N HIS A 3 14.52 4.81 0.59
CA HIS A 3 14.36 3.58 -0.20
C HIS A 3 13.49 2.48 0.48
N SER A 4 13.23 2.61 1.79
CA SER A 4 12.27 1.75 2.50
C SER A 4 10.84 2.20 2.19
N ALA A 5 10.55 3.50 2.33
CA ALA A 5 9.27 4.09 1.95
C ALA A 5 8.93 3.84 0.47
N GLU A 6 9.93 3.94 -0.42
CA GLU A 6 9.79 3.66 -1.85
C GLU A 6 9.24 2.24 -2.11
N LYS A 7 9.79 1.23 -1.42
CA LYS A 7 9.33 -0.16 -1.56
C LYS A 7 7.88 -0.34 -1.13
N TYR A 8 7.45 0.33 -0.06
CA TYR A 8 6.06 0.25 0.38
C TYR A 8 5.10 0.84 -0.66
N PHE A 9 5.40 2.03 -1.20
CA PHE A 9 4.56 2.58 -2.27
C PHE A 9 4.54 1.70 -3.52
N LYS A 10 5.68 1.14 -3.92
CA LYS A 10 5.74 0.19 -5.05
C LYS A 10 4.93 -1.07 -4.78
N ALA A 11 4.97 -1.61 -3.56
CA ALA A 11 4.13 -2.75 -3.19
C ALA A 11 2.64 -2.41 -3.29
N PHE A 12 2.23 -1.21 -2.88
CA PHE A 12 0.85 -0.74 -3.05
C PHE A 12 0.44 -0.62 -4.52
N ILE A 13 1.30 -0.03 -5.36
CA ILE A 13 1.08 0.10 -6.81
C ILE A 13 0.86 -1.28 -7.44
N VAL A 14 1.73 -2.24 -7.16
CA VAL A 14 1.63 -3.62 -7.68
C VAL A 14 0.39 -4.33 -7.17
N ALA A 15 0.08 -4.22 -5.88
CA ALA A 15 -1.08 -4.90 -5.28
C ALA A 15 -2.44 -4.40 -5.82
N HIS A 16 -2.49 -3.15 -6.29
CA HIS A 16 -3.68 -2.53 -6.87
C HIS A 16 -3.66 -2.48 -8.40
N ASP A 17 -2.69 -3.14 -9.04
CA ASP A 17 -2.51 -3.16 -10.50
C ASP A 17 -2.50 -1.75 -11.12
N LEU A 18 -1.84 -0.82 -10.44
CA LEU A 18 -1.64 0.55 -10.93
C LEU A 18 -0.43 0.62 -11.87
N GLU A 19 -0.40 1.62 -12.74
CA GLU A 19 0.72 1.83 -13.68
C GLU A 19 2.05 1.95 -12.93
N PHE A 20 2.97 1.02 -13.21
CA PHE A 20 4.27 0.97 -12.57
C PHE A 20 5.28 1.81 -13.35
N GLU A 21 5.56 3.00 -12.85
CA GLU A 21 6.60 3.87 -13.39
C GLU A 21 7.95 3.60 -12.70
N LYS A 22 9.06 3.59 -13.46
CA LYS A 22 10.44 3.46 -12.93
C LYS A 22 10.90 4.76 -12.27
N ILE A 23 10.17 5.22 -11.25
CA ILE A 23 10.40 6.46 -10.52
C ILE A 23 10.91 6.14 -9.11
N HIS A 24 11.85 6.96 -8.63
CA HIS A 24 12.38 6.92 -7.26
C HIS A 24 11.86 8.08 -6.37
N ASN A 25 11.17 9.06 -6.95
CA ASN A 25 10.62 10.18 -6.20
C ASN A 25 9.39 9.74 -5.39
N LEU A 26 9.44 9.90 -4.06
CA LEU A 26 8.35 9.49 -3.17
C LEU A 26 7.07 10.29 -3.38
N ILE A 27 7.16 11.57 -3.76
CA ILE A 27 5.99 12.44 -4.02
C ILE A 27 5.26 11.95 -5.27
N SER A 28 6.00 11.58 -6.33
CA SER A 28 5.42 11.02 -7.54
C SER A 28 4.73 9.68 -7.27
N LEU A 29 5.38 8.79 -6.53
CA LEU A 29 4.79 7.51 -6.12
C LEU A 29 3.55 7.71 -5.26
N LEU A 30 3.61 8.63 -4.29
CA LEU A 30 2.46 9.00 -3.48
C LEU A 30 1.30 9.52 -4.33
N LYS A 31 1.56 10.36 -5.33
CA LYS A 31 0.53 10.88 -6.24
C LYS A 31 -0.18 9.74 -6.99
N ILE A 32 0.54 8.70 -7.41
CA ILE A 32 -0.06 7.52 -8.05
C ILE A 32 -0.95 6.79 -7.03
N CYS A 33 -0.45 6.51 -5.83
CA CYS A 33 -1.22 5.82 -4.79
C CYS A 33 -2.45 6.61 -4.34
N SER A 34 -2.34 7.94 -4.18
CA SER A 34 -3.42 8.83 -3.75
C SER A 34 -4.57 8.93 -4.75
N LYS A 35 -4.35 8.65 -6.05
CA LYS A 35 -5.45 8.54 -7.03
C LYS A 35 -6.40 7.39 -6.66
N LYS A 36 -5.86 6.30 -6.12
CA LYS A 36 -6.63 5.13 -5.69
C LYS A 36 -7.14 5.28 -4.26
N GLU A 37 -6.29 5.79 -3.36
CA GLU A 37 -6.60 5.90 -1.93
C GLU A 37 -6.24 7.29 -1.39
N PRO A 38 -7.19 8.25 -1.42
CA PRO A 38 -6.95 9.65 -1.08
C PRO A 38 -6.38 9.89 0.33
N VAL A 39 -6.64 9.00 1.30
CA VAL A 39 -6.14 9.14 2.69
C VAL A 39 -4.61 9.18 2.75
N LEU A 40 -3.93 8.57 1.75
CA LEU A 40 -2.48 8.56 1.66
C LEU A 40 -1.89 9.96 1.46
N SER A 41 -2.67 10.92 0.96
CA SER A 41 -2.21 12.31 0.76
C SER A 41 -1.73 12.97 2.06
N SER A 42 -2.18 12.47 3.22
CA SER A 42 -1.70 12.88 4.54
C SER A 42 -0.20 12.59 4.80
N LEU A 43 0.44 11.73 3.97
CA LEU A 43 1.85 11.36 4.06
C LEU A 43 2.78 12.31 3.28
N LEU A 44 2.25 13.32 2.58
CA LEU A 44 3.01 14.21 1.70
C LEU A 44 4.21 14.87 2.41
N SER A 45 3.98 15.48 3.57
CA SER A 45 5.03 16.15 4.35
C SER A 45 6.16 15.20 4.76
N GLY A 46 5.83 13.95 5.04
CA GLY A 46 6.81 12.90 5.31
C GLY A 46 7.63 12.53 4.07
N CYS A 47 6.98 12.43 2.91
CA CYS A 47 7.64 12.12 1.64
C CYS A 47 8.60 13.23 1.23
N GLU A 48 8.21 14.50 1.38
CA GLU A 48 9.07 15.67 1.15
C GLU A 48 10.31 15.62 2.04
N PHE A 49 10.12 15.39 3.35
CA PHE A 49 11.22 15.28 4.30
C PHE A 49 12.23 14.18 3.93
N LEU A 50 11.74 13.00 3.53
CA LEU A 50 12.59 11.89 3.12
C LEU A 50 13.28 12.12 1.77
N ASN A 51 12.61 12.76 0.80
CA ASN A 51 13.20 13.10 -0.50
C ASN A 51 14.36 14.09 -0.35
N THR A 52 14.19 15.16 0.43
CA THR A 52 15.24 16.15 0.67
C THR A 52 16.46 15.50 1.33
N SER A 53 16.22 14.68 2.35
CA SER A 53 17.30 13.98 3.06
C SER A 53 18.05 12.95 2.19
N TYR A 54 17.47 12.48 1.09
CA TYR A 54 18.07 11.46 0.22
C TYR A 54 19.12 12.04 -0.73
N ILE A 55 18.87 13.23 -1.29
CA ILE A 55 19.79 13.91 -2.22
C ILE A 55 21.12 14.22 -1.53
N ASP A 56 21.06 14.73 -0.30
CA ASP A 56 22.23 15.14 0.49
C ASP A 56 23.17 13.97 0.81
N THR A 57 22.65 12.74 0.88
CA THR A 57 23.44 11.54 1.24
C THR A 57 24.25 10.96 0.09
N ARG A 58 23.95 11.33 -1.17
CA ARG A 58 24.63 10.79 -2.36
C ARG A 58 25.72 11.70 -2.91
N TYR A 59 25.67 13.00 -2.66
CA TYR A 59 26.66 13.98 -3.12
C TYR A 59 27.03 14.98 -2.00
N PRO A 60 27.87 14.58 -1.04
CA PRO A 60 28.14 15.37 0.18
C PRO A 60 29.00 16.64 -0.05
N VAL A 61 29.35 16.99 -1.28
CA VAL A 61 30.53 17.81 -1.57
C VAL A 61 30.30 19.33 -1.41
N HIS A 62 29.05 19.82 -1.38
CA HIS A 62 28.76 21.26 -1.34
C HIS A 62 27.66 21.74 -0.37
N TRP A 63 27.12 20.87 0.50
CA TRP A 63 26.11 21.28 1.49
C TRP A 63 26.64 21.12 2.91
N PRO A 64 26.42 22.08 3.83
CA PRO A 64 26.71 21.88 5.24
C PRO A 64 25.87 20.70 5.75
N THR A 65 26.53 19.56 5.92
CA THR A 65 25.92 18.27 6.24
C THR A 65 25.50 18.23 7.71
N ASN A 66 24.37 18.88 8.00
CA ASN A 66 23.81 18.96 9.34
C ASN A 66 22.94 17.72 9.62
N TYR A 67 23.59 16.55 9.66
CA TYR A 67 22.99 15.25 10.01
C TYR A 67 22.96 15.08 11.51
N THR A 68 21.84 15.43 12.14
CA THR A 68 21.65 15.24 13.57
C THR A 68 21.00 13.89 13.87
N LYS A 69 21.23 13.39 15.09
CA LYS A 69 20.51 12.22 15.62
C LYS A 69 18.99 12.41 15.53
N GLU A 70 18.52 13.61 15.85
CA GLU A 70 17.10 13.98 15.77
C GLU A 70 16.53 13.84 14.35
N LYS A 71 17.22 14.37 13.33
CA LYS A 71 16.81 14.20 11.92
C LYS A 71 16.77 12.73 11.51
N SER A 72 17.74 11.94 11.96
CA SER A 72 17.79 10.49 11.69
C SER A 72 16.61 9.75 12.33
N LEU A 73 16.26 10.09 13.56
CA LEU A 73 15.10 9.54 14.26
C LEU A 73 13.79 9.91 13.57
N LYS A 74 13.63 11.19 13.21
CA LYS A 74 12.48 11.67 12.45
C LYS A 74 12.34 10.96 11.10
N ALA A 75 13.44 10.75 10.38
CA ALA A 75 13.43 10.01 9.11
C ALA A 75 12.96 8.56 9.29
N ARG A 76 13.39 7.92 10.38
CA ARG A 76 12.94 6.57 10.73
C ARG A 76 11.45 6.55 11.04
N GLU A 77 10.96 7.45 11.89
CA GLU A 77 9.55 7.57 12.27
C GLU A 77 8.65 7.76 11.06
N VAL A 78 9.03 8.67 10.16
CA VAL A 78 8.30 8.90 8.91
C VAL A 78 8.24 7.63 8.06
N ALA A 79 9.37 6.94 7.87
CA ALA A 79 9.40 5.71 7.07
C ALA A 79 8.57 4.58 7.71
N VAL A 80 8.56 4.47 9.04
CA VAL A 80 7.73 3.52 9.78
C VAL A 80 6.24 3.85 9.57
N LYS A 81 5.85 5.11 9.76
CA LYS A 81 4.47 5.57 9.56
C LYS A 81 3.97 5.26 8.15
N ILE A 82 4.78 5.52 7.12
CA ILE A 82 4.45 5.18 5.73
C ILE A 82 4.24 3.67 5.60
N GLY A 83 5.18 2.87 6.11
CA GLY A 83 5.11 1.40 6.03
C GLY A 83 3.89 0.82 6.74
N GLU A 84 3.55 1.32 7.93
CA GLU A 84 2.37 0.88 8.69
C GLU A 84 1.07 1.23 7.98
N THR A 85 0.95 2.47 7.48
CA THR A 85 -0.22 2.93 6.74
C THR A 85 -0.46 2.07 5.51
N ILE A 86 0.59 1.79 4.73
CA ILE A 86 0.48 0.96 3.52
C ILE A 86 0.17 -0.49 3.88
N LYS A 87 0.82 -1.07 4.89
CA LYS A 87 0.53 -2.44 5.34
C LYS A 87 -0.93 -2.60 5.76
N GLU A 88 -1.49 -1.61 6.45
CA GLU A 88 -2.88 -1.64 6.90
C GLU A 88 -3.85 -1.63 5.70
N LEU A 89 -3.60 -0.79 4.70
CA LEU A 89 -4.39 -0.78 3.47
C LEU A 89 -4.31 -2.11 2.71
N LEU A 90 -3.11 -2.70 2.61
CA LEU A 90 -2.93 -3.99 1.96
C LEU A 90 -3.59 -5.14 2.71
N LYS A 91 -3.57 -5.12 4.06
CA LYS A 91 -4.32 -6.10 4.86
C LYS A 91 -5.82 -6.00 4.58
N ARG A 92 -6.37 -4.79 4.51
CA ARG A 92 -7.80 -4.59 4.17
C ARG A 92 -8.14 -5.14 2.80
N LEU A 93 -7.27 -4.94 1.81
CA LEU A 93 -7.43 -5.52 0.48
C LEU A 93 -7.49 -7.05 0.52
N VAL A 94 -6.54 -7.70 1.21
CA VAL A 94 -6.49 -9.17 1.34
C VAL A 94 -7.72 -9.70 2.08
N MET A 95 -8.10 -9.07 3.19
CA MET A 95 -9.29 -9.43 3.97
C MET A 95 -10.57 -9.33 3.14
N PHE A 96 -10.72 -8.26 2.35
CA PHE A 96 -11.87 -8.07 1.48
C PHE A 96 -11.94 -9.16 0.40
N ASN A 97 -10.81 -9.48 -0.24
CA ASN A 97 -10.75 -10.54 -1.24
C ASN A 97 -11.12 -11.91 -0.66
N GLN A 98 -10.64 -12.22 0.55
CA GLN A 98 -10.97 -13.45 1.26
C GLN A 98 -12.46 -13.52 1.60
N LEU A 99 -13.06 -12.43 2.08
CA LEU A 99 -14.49 -12.37 2.37
C LEU A 99 -15.32 -12.58 1.10
N PHE A 100 -14.95 -11.92 0.00
CA PHE A 100 -15.62 -12.07 -1.28
C PHE A 100 -15.57 -13.52 -1.81
N LEU A 101 -14.39 -14.14 -1.78
CA LEU A 101 -14.21 -15.55 -2.14
C LEU A 101 -15.07 -16.48 -1.28
N SER A 102 -15.10 -16.25 0.04
CA SER A 102 -15.92 -17.04 0.96
C SER A 102 -17.43 -16.89 0.71
N GLY A 103 -17.88 -15.71 0.29
CA GLY A 103 -19.27 -15.47 -0.10
C GLY A 103 -19.66 -16.23 -1.37
N ILE A 104 -18.79 -16.23 -2.38
CA ILE A 104 -19.00 -16.98 -3.63
C ILE A 104 -19.09 -18.48 -3.36
N THR A 105 -18.16 -19.04 -2.57
CA THR A 105 -18.16 -20.48 -2.28
C THR A 105 -19.41 -20.90 -1.49
N ALA A 106 -19.79 -20.13 -0.47
CA ALA A 106 -21.01 -20.39 0.29
C ALA A 106 -22.25 -20.34 -0.61
N GLY A 107 -22.41 -19.30 -1.43
CA GLY A 107 -23.54 -19.15 -2.34
C GLY A 107 -23.64 -20.30 -3.36
N SER A 108 -22.50 -20.74 -3.90
CA SER A 108 -22.44 -21.86 -4.84
C SER A 108 -22.87 -23.17 -4.18
N ILE A 109 -22.44 -23.43 -2.94
CA ILE A 109 -22.84 -24.61 -2.17
C ILE A 109 -24.36 -24.60 -1.90
N TYR A 110 -24.91 -23.47 -1.44
CA TYR A 110 -26.35 -23.36 -1.19
C TYR A 110 -27.18 -23.56 -2.47
N ALA A 111 -26.73 -23.05 -3.61
CA ALA A 111 -27.41 -23.25 -4.89
C ALA A 111 -27.46 -24.73 -5.31
N LEU A 112 -26.36 -25.47 -5.13
CA LEU A 112 -26.30 -26.91 -5.41
C LEU A 112 -27.24 -27.72 -4.50
N ILE A 113 -27.28 -27.38 -3.21
CA ILE A 113 -28.19 -28.01 -2.25
C ILE A 113 -29.65 -27.76 -2.66
N ALA A 114 -30.00 -26.51 -2.99
CA ALA A 114 -31.36 -26.14 -3.40
C ALA A 114 -31.81 -26.84 -4.70
N LEU A 115 -30.91 -26.97 -5.69
CA LEU A 115 -31.17 -27.74 -6.90
C LEU A 115 -31.42 -29.22 -6.61
N GLY A 116 -30.62 -29.83 -5.73
CA GLY A 116 -30.80 -31.21 -5.28
C GLY A 116 -32.19 -31.44 -4.68
N PHE A 117 -32.62 -30.56 -3.77
CA PHE A 117 -33.98 -30.61 -3.20
C PHE A 117 -35.05 -30.45 -4.28
N THR A 118 -34.89 -29.49 -5.20
CA THR A 118 -35.88 -29.25 -6.27
C THR A 118 -36.06 -30.46 -7.17
N ILE A 119 -34.98 -31.17 -7.52
CA ILE A 119 -35.04 -32.38 -8.34
C ILE A 119 -35.78 -33.50 -7.59
N ILE A 120 -35.42 -33.75 -6.32
CA ILE A 120 -36.04 -34.81 -5.50
C ILE A 120 -37.56 -34.60 -5.39
N TYR A 121 -38.00 -33.37 -5.07
CA TYR A 121 -39.43 -33.07 -4.93
C TYR A 121 -40.21 -33.06 -6.25
N LYS A 122 -39.53 -32.94 -7.40
CA LYS A 122 -40.19 -32.98 -8.72
C LYS A 122 -40.35 -34.42 -9.25
N THR A 123 -39.61 -35.37 -8.68
CA THR A 123 -39.65 -36.81 -9.05
C THR A 123 -40.59 -37.66 -8.19
N VAL A 124 -41.22 -37.08 -7.17
CA VAL A 124 -42.26 -37.69 -6.32
C VAL A 124 -43.61 -37.09 -6.69
#